data_AF-A0A085WXJ1-F1
#
_entry.id   AF-A0A085WXJ1-F1
#
_cell.length_a   1.000
_cell.length_b   1.000
_cell.length_c   1.000
_cell.angle_alpha   90.00
_cell.angle_beta   90.00
_cell.angle_gamma   90.00
#
_symmetry.space_group_name_H-M   'P 1'
#
loop_
_entity.id
_entity.type
_entity.pdbx_description
1 polymer ?
#
loop_
_entity_poly.entity_id
_entity_poly.type
_entity_poly.pdbx_seq_one_letter_code
_entity_poly.pdbx_strand_id
1 'polypeptide(L)'
;MRESAWKMGGPLHPPRSAAWTWLKLLAVLLSLAMLFYRLANFELVSFILDEPFFLTAARGQVLTGHWVSASPIQGTQGTTYGPTVLWFYGVVHWLFGSAPQTSILAMCLLVTLAHLAVAVALTRSFREDAWFLAAMLAFIAASPYQFFWSRLAWDQMVNVCASLTVALLCLPGSLGWVRRVALGLVVGLALSSHLMVLPLVALTCLVLAFEQRWQPKGVLVTLGPVLACALLVNVPYLGFLREHPPQPPPVSGPFSWGVLGEHLLQPARVASTWEIGYFFDQAWPDFLQWVGNPGRWLLEHAQWSVTALMVLSGLGLLFTLGARQTEQRRVAWLAVLSWLGYAAFYTYRQLNREPHYQFPSWWLIAVGVAGALHVLRDRIPRWGAVATGAVLLVACGQFAMNVAWMRYIRERGGTQGIHYSVPLSAQQTVVHRLCEEAQGQVFLENRTALFPPSLGYVAQTTPACQNVRLGLCAGWDCPQGVPVRRLRYAGPVGGAVVLE
;
A
#
# COMPACT_ATOMS: atom_id res chain seq x y z
N MET A 1 -0.94 60.58 25.12
CA MET A 1 -1.84 59.84 26.03
C MET A 1 -3.28 60.04 25.57
N ARG A 2 -3.79 59.11 24.75
CA ARG A 2 -5.24 58.87 24.51
C ARG A 2 -5.35 57.39 24.19
N GLU A 3 -5.58 56.58 25.23
CA GLU A 3 -5.88 55.16 25.11
C GLU A 3 -7.34 54.99 24.66
N SER A 4 -7.54 54.39 23.48
CA SER A 4 -8.84 53.96 22.99
C SER A 4 -9.16 52.57 23.53
N ALA A 5 -10.02 52.51 24.54
CA ALA A 5 -10.62 51.28 25.03
C ALA A 5 -11.68 50.78 24.03
N TRP A 6 -11.30 49.88 23.12
CA TRP A 6 -12.25 49.02 22.41
C TRP A 6 -12.36 47.70 23.17
N LYS A 7 -13.37 47.62 24.04
CA LYS A 7 -13.74 46.41 24.77
C LYS A 7 -14.25 45.35 23.80
N MET A 8 -13.58 44.21 23.88
CA MET A 8 -13.91 42.91 23.33
C MET A 8 -15.38 42.54 23.60
N GLY A 9 -16.17 42.49 22.53
CA GLY A 9 -17.46 41.80 22.47
C GLY A 9 -17.40 40.73 21.38
N GLY A 10 -16.47 39.79 21.51
CA GLY A 10 -16.48 38.60 20.66
C GLY A 10 -17.67 37.72 21.03
N PRO A 11 -18.38 37.11 20.07
CA PRO A 11 -19.49 36.23 20.38
C PRO A 11 -19.00 35.05 21.22
N LEU A 12 -19.54 34.94 22.43
CA LEU A 12 -19.44 33.78 23.29
C LEU A 12 -19.96 32.56 22.50
N HIS A 13 -19.04 31.73 21.99
CA HIS A 13 -19.42 30.44 21.46
C HIS A 13 -20.11 29.66 22.59
N PRO A 14 -21.35 29.16 22.40
CA PRO A 14 -22.02 28.40 23.44
C PRO A 14 -21.16 27.18 23.83
N PRO A 15 -21.17 26.77 25.11
CA PRO A 15 -20.43 25.60 25.55
C PRO A 15 -20.88 24.41 24.69
N ARG A 16 -19.95 23.87 23.90
CA ARG A 16 -20.22 22.70 23.06
C ARG A 16 -20.65 21.56 23.99
N SER A 17 -21.87 21.05 23.80
CA SER A 17 -22.44 20.02 24.66
C SER A 17 -21.58 18.75 24.64
N ALA A 18 -21.57 18.01 25.75
CA ALA A 18 -20.85 16.72 25.85
C ALA A 18 -21.19 15.78 24.69
N ALA A 19 -22.43 15.82 24.19
CA ALA A 19 -22.88 15.06 23.03
C ALA A 19 -22.04 15.32 21.76
N TRP A 20 -21.62 16.55 21.52
CA TRP A 20 -20.80 16.88 20.34
C TRP A 20 -19.39 16.28 20.41
N THR A 21 -18.81 16.23 21.61
CA THR A 21 -17.52 15.57 21.84
C THR A 21 -17.63 14.06 21.62
N TRP A 22 -18.70 13.44 22.10
CA TRP A 22 -18.96 12.01 21.87
C TRP A 22 -19.14 11.67 20.40
N LEU A 23 -19.83 12.51 19.62
CA LEU A 23 -19.98 12.32 18.18
C LEU A 23 -18.64 12.36 17.44
N LYS A 24 -17.76 13.30 17.79
CA LYS A 24 -16.40 13.37 17.22
C LYS A 24 -15.58 12.12 17.53
N LEU A 25 -15.63 11.67 18.79
CA LEU A 25 -14.92 10.46 19.21
C LEU A 25 -15.46 9.24 18.46
N LEU A 26 -16.78 9.09 18.36
CA LEU A 26 -17.41 8.03 17.60
C LEU A 26 -16.98 8.04 16.13
N ALA A 27 -16.94 9.21 15.49
CA ALA A 27 -16.47 9.33 14.12
C ALA A 27 -15.02 8.86 13.95
N VAL A 28 -14.12 9.26 14.85
CA VAL A 28 -12.72 8.79 14.83
C VAL A 28 -12.63 7.28 15.06
N LEU A 29 -13.39 6.74 16.03
CA LEU A 29 -13.40 5.30 16.32
C LEU A 29 -13.93 4.49 15.15
N LEU A 30 -14.98 4.96 14.46
CA LEU A 30 -15.50 4.31 13.25
C LEU A 30 -14.47 4.36 12.11
N SER A 31 -13.82 5.51 11.87
CA SER A 31 -12.77 5.61 10.86
C SER A 31 -11.54 4.75 11.18
N LEU A 32 -11.19 4.61 12.46
CA LEU A 32 -10.16 3.66 12.90
C LEU A 32 -10.63 2.23 12.63
N ALA A 33 -11.86 1.87 12.96
CA ALA A 33 -12.40 0.54 12.65
C ALA A 33 -12.37 0.24 11.15
N MET A 34 -12.66 1.23 10.29
CA MET A 34 -12.51 1.10 8.84
C MET A 34 -11.05 0.82 8.44
N LEU A 35 -10.09 1.54 9.02
CA LEU A 35 -8.68 1.34 8.73
C LEU A 35 -8.19 -0.05 9.19
N PHE A 36 -8.57 -0.46 10.40
CA PHE A 36 -8.22 -1.75 10.98
C PHE A 36 -9.01 -2.93 10.40
N TYR A 37 -10.07 -2.69 9.62
CA TYR A 37 -10.82 -3.74 8.90
C TYR A 37 -9.93 -4.56 7.96
N ARG A 38 -8.78 -4.02 7.53
CA ARG A 38 -7.76 -4.75 6.77
C ARG A 38 -7.29 -6.03 7.48
N LEU A 39 -7.29 -6.03 8.81
CA LEU A 39 -6.93 -7.18 9.66
C LEU A 39 -8.10 -8.16 9.88
N ALA A 40 -9.33 -7.80 9.51
CA ALA A 40 -10.49 -8.68 9.61
C ALA A 40 -10.54 -9.68 8.44
N ASN A 41 -11.29 -10.77 8.56
CA ASN A 41 -11.41 -11.80 7.51
C ASN A 41 -10.06 -12.30 7.00
N PHE A 42 -9.09 -12.47 7.90
CA PHE A 42 -7.71 -12.79 7.54
C PHE A 42 -7.58 -14.18 6.91
N GLU A 43 -8.55 -15.07 7.12
CA GLU A 43 -8.67 -16.35 6.43
C GLU A 43 -8.88 -16.21 4.91
N LEU A 44 -9.28 -15.03 4.43
CA LEU A 44 -9.55 -14.74 3.01
C LEU A 44 -8.37 -14.06 2.28
N VAL A 45 -7.20 -13.96 2.90
CA VAL A 45 -6.02 -13.36 2.23
C VAL A 45 -5.60 -14.21 1.04
N SER A 46 -5.27 -13.54 -0.07
CA SER A 46 -4.63 -14.18 -1.20
C SER A 46 -3.18 -14.51 -0.86
N PHE A 47 -2.66 -15.61 -1.39
CA PHE A 47 -1.25 -16.00 -1.25
C PHE A 47 -0.73 -16.41 -2.63
N ILE A 48 0.01 -15.50 -3.28
CA ILE A 48 0.21 -15.49 -4.74
C ILE A 48 1.67 -15.27 -5.15
N LEU A 49 2.01 -15.79 -6.34
CA LEU A 49 3.26 -15.72 -7.12
C LEU A 49 4.55 -15.41 -6.34
N ASP A 50 4.82 -14.12 -6.08
CA ASP A 50 6.10 -13.62 -5.58
C ASP A 50 6.30 -13.87 -4.08
N GLU A 51 5.22 -13.83 -3.30
CA GLU A 51 5.27 -13.91 -1.85
C GLU A 51 5.90 -15.23 -1.34
N PRO A 52 5.56 -16.42 -1.89
CA PRO A 52 6.24 -17.67 -1.56
C PRO A 52 7.75 -17.64 -1.81
N PHE A 53 8.24 -16.97 -2.85
CA PHE A 53 9.68 -16.88 -3.13
C PHE A 53 10.39 -16.06 -2.05
N PHE A 54 9.82 -14.93 -1.64
CA PHE A 54 10.36 -14.12 -0.55
C PHE A 54 10.37 -14.88 0.78
N LEU A 55 9.27 -15.56 1.11
CA LEU A 55 9.18 -16.33 2.35
C LEU A 55 10.11 -17.55 2.37
N THR A 56 10.31 -18.20 1.22
CA THR A 56 11.28 -19.30 1.07
C THR A 56 12.71 -18.79 1.31
N ALA A 57 13.08 -17.70 0.66
CA ALA A 57 14.40 -17.10 0.83
C ALA A 57 14.63 -16.61 2.27
N ALA A 58 13.64 -15.97 2.90
CA ALA A 58 13.70 -15.53 4.28
C ALA A 58 13.84 -16.70 5.27
N ARG A 59 13.15 -17.82 5.02
CA ARG A 59 13.36 -19.05 5.80
C ARG A 59 14.80 -19.56 5.66
N GLY A 60 15.35 -19.55 4.44
CA GLY A 60 16.75 -19.88 4.18
C GLY A 60 17.73 -19.02 4.99
N GLN A 61 17.47 -17.70 5.09
CA GLN A 61 18.29 -16.79 5.90
C GLN A 61 18.30 -17.19 7.38
N VAL A 62 17.13 -17.46 7.95
CA VAL A 62 17.00 -17.83 9.37
C VAL A 62 17.68 -19.17 9.65
N LEU A 63 17.54 -20.15 8.76
CA LEU A 63 18.16 -21.48 8.92
C LEU A 63 19.68 -21.46 8.78
N THR A 64 20.20 -20.63 7.87
CA THR A 64 21.66 -20.57 7.59
C THR A 64 22.39 -19.53 8.43
N GLY A 65 21.69 -18.59 9.05
CA GLY A 65 22.28 -17.41 9.71
C GLY A 65 22.84 -16.36 8.74
N HIS A 66 22.68 -16.55 7.42
CA HIS A 66 23.20 -15.65 6.40
C HIS A 66 22.11 -14.71 5.88
N TRP A 67 22.15 -13.46 6.34
CA TRP A 67 21.27 -12.40 5.83
C TRP A 67 21.72 -11.97 4.44
N VAL A 68 20.80 -12.04 3.47
CA VAL A 68 21.12 -11.76 2.07
C VAL A 68 21.28 -10.26 1.82
N SER A 69 22.03 -9.95 0.76
CA SER A 69 22.25 -8.58 0.29
C SER A 69 21.35 -8.17 -0.88
N ALA A 70 20.54 -9.09 -1.43
CA ALA A 70 19.58 -8.82 -2.49
C ALA A 70 18.43 -9.85 -2.56
N SER A 71 17.33 -9.47 -3.19
CA SER A 71 16.16 -10.30 -3.43
C SER A 71 16.45 -11.51 -4.36
N PRO A 72 15.74 -12.66 -4.22
CA PRO A 72 15.79 -13.72 -5.22
C PRO A 72 15.01 -13.35 -6.49
N ILE A 73 14.17 -12.32 -6.45
CA ILE A 73 13.33 -11.87 -7.55
C ILE A 73 13.99 -10.68 -8.24
N GLN A 74 14.05 -10.76 -9.57
CA GLN A 74 14.38 -9.64 -10.44
C GLN A 74 13.11 -8.90 -10.84
N GLY A 75 13.14 -7.57 -10.75
CA GLY A 75 12.01 -6.75 -11.20
C GLY A 75 11.89 -6.72 -12.72
N THR A 76 10.76 -6.18 -13.19
CA THR A 76 10.42 -6.04 -14.63
C THR A 76 11.42 -5.23 -15.46
N GLN A 77 12.35 -4.53 -14.81
CA GLN A 77 13.41 -3.75 -15.43
C GLN A 77 14.79 -4.44 -15.37
N GLY A 78 14.81 -5.76 -15.09
CA GLY A 78 16.04 -6.57 -15.09
C GLY A 78 16.98 -6.30 -13.91
N THR A 79 16.52 -5.56 -12.89
CA THR A 79 17.29 -5.28 -11.68
C THR A 79 16.74 -6.05 -10.50
N THR A 80 17.63 -6.73 -9.78
CA THR A 80 17.31 -7.44 -8.55
C THR A 80 16.88 -6.46 -7.46
N TYR A 81 15.76 -6.72 -6.77
CA TYR A 81 15.34 -5.87 -5.66
C TYR A 81 16.33 -5.91 -4.49
N GLY A 82 16.30 -4.88 -3.65
CA GLY A 82 17.17 -4.82 -2.49
C GLY A 82 16.73 -5.79 -1.37
N PRO A 83 17.53 -5.89 -0.30
CA PRO A 83 17.35 -6.92 0.71
C PRO A 83 16.29 -6.61 1.78
N THR A 84 15.76 -5.39 1.87
CA THR A 84 14.95 -4.96 3.02
C THR A 84 13.66 -5.75 3.18
N VAL A 85 13.00 -6.10 2.07
CA VAL A 85 11.80 -6.94 2.10
C VAL A 85 12.11 -8.30 2.74
N LEU A 86 13.26 -8.90 2.39
CA LEU A 86 13.69 -10.16 2.99
C LEU A 86 14.13 -9.99 4.44
N TRP A 87 14.80 -8.88 4.78
CA TRP A 87 15.16 -8.62 6.17
C TRP A 87 13.92 -8.54 7.06
N PHE A 88 12.86 -7.91 6.57
CA PHE A 88 11.58 -7.89 7.27
C PHE A 88 11.04 -9.31 7.49
N TYR A 89 10.92 -10.12 6.43
CA TYR A 89 10.45 -11.49 6.55
C TYR A 89 11.34 -12.36 7.46
N GLY A 90 12.66 -12.19 7.38
CA GLY A 90 13.62 -12.91 8.23
C GLY A 90 13.41 -12.59 9.72
N VAL A 91 13.19 -11.31 10.06
CA VAL A 91 12.87 -10.91 11.45
C VAL A 91 11.55 -11.50 11.91
N VAL A 92 10.51 -11.45 11.08
CA VAL A 92 9.19 -12.05 11.43
C VAL A 92 9.32 -13.56 11.62
N HIS A 93 10.04 -14.26 10.74
CA HIS A 93 10.26 -15.69 10.85
C HIS A 93 11.06 -16.07 12.10
N TRP A 94 12.07 -15.28 12.44
CA TRP A 94 12.88 -15.49 13.64
C TRP A 94 12.06 -15.31 14.93
N LEU A 95 11.15 -14.33 14.97
CA LEU A 95 10.36 -14.02 16.16
C LEU A 95 9.07 -14.85 16.29
N PHE A 96 8.41 -15.16 15.17
CA PHE A 96 7.04 -15.67 15.14
C PHE A 96 6.87 -16.94 14.31
N GLY A 97 7.95 -17.45 13.69
CA GLY A 97 7.92 -18.65 12.84
C GLY A 97 7.54 -18.36 11.38
N SER A 98 7.66 -19.39 10.55
CA SER A 98 7.58 -19.33 9.09
C SER A 98 6.17 -19.53 8.50
N ALA A 99 5.12 -19.44 9.32
CA ALA A 99 3.76 -19.50 8.79
C ALA A 99 3.49 -18.26 7.91
N PRO A 100 2.98 -18.39 6.67
CA PRO A 100 2.75 -17.23 5.81
C PRO A 100 1.87 -16.15 6.46
N GLN A 101 0.91 -16.57 7.27
CA GLN A 101 0.01 -15.68 8.01
C GLN A 101 0.73 -14.68 8.91
N THR A 102 1.81 -15.07 9.58
CA THR A 102 2.48 -14.18 10.55
C THR A 102 3.11 -13.01 9.81
N SER A 103 3.76 -13.28 8.69
CA SER A 103 4.38 -12.29 7.81
C SER A 103 3.35 -11.36 7.15
N ILE A 104 2.25 -11.91 6.62
CA ILE A 104 1.14 -11.12 6.06
C ILE A 104 0.53 -10.21 7.12
N LEU A 105 0.28 -10.73 8.32
CA LEU A 105 -0.31 -9.97 9.42
C LEU A 105 0.62 -8.85 9.89
N ALA A 106 1.91 -9.15 10.07
CA ALA A 106 2.92 -8.19 10.48
C ALA A 106 3.04 -7.04 9.46
N MET A 107 3.05 -7.35 8.16
CA MET A 107 3.11 -6.32 7.13
C MET A 107 1.82 -5.49 7.07
N CYS A 108 0.65 -6.16 7.16
CA CYS A 108 -0.63 -5.48 7.20
C CYS A 108 -0.71 -4.50 8.37
N LEU A 109 -0.24 -4.91 9.56
CA LEU A 109 -0.15 -4.04 10.72
C LEU A 109 0.79 -2.86 10.47
N LEU A 110 1.98 -3.10 9.90
CA LEU A 110 2.95 -2.05 9.63
C LEU A 110 2.43 -1.00 8.63
N VAL A 111 1.79 -1.42 7.54
CA VAL A 111 1.14 -0.53 6.57
C VAL A 111 0.01 0.26 7.25
N THR A 112 -0.81 -0.41 8.06
CA THR A 112 -1.93 0.22 8.80
C THR A 112 -1.41 1.32 9.73
N LEU A 113 -0.34 1.06 10.47
CA LEU A 113 0.30 2.04 11.36
C LEU A 113 0.94 3.20 10.59
N ALA A 114 1.58 2.91 9.44
CA ALA A 114 2.15 3.95 8.59
C ALA A 114 1.07 4.88 8.02
N HIS A 115 -0.08 4.34 7.61
CA HIS A 115 -1.24 5.10 7.14
C HIS A 115 -1.88 5.93 8.24
N LEU A 116 -2.01 5.37 9.45
CA LEU A 116 -2.43 6.11 10.64
C LEU A 116 -1.46 7.28 10.93
N ALA A 117 -0.15 7.05 10.83
CA ALA A 117 0.85 8.09 11.02
C ALA A 117 0.70 9.24 10.00
N VAL A 118 0.40 8.94 8.73
CA VAL A 118 0.10 9.96 7.71
C VAL A 118 -1.15 10.76 8.10
N ALA A 119 -2.26 10.11 8.45
CA ALA A 119 -3.50 10.80 8.83
C ALA A 119 -3.30 11.73 10.05
N VAL A 120 -2.59 11.25 11.06
CA VAL A 120 -2.26 12.04 12.27
C VAL A 120 -1.31 13.18 11.93
N ALA A 121 -0.29 12.95 11.11
CA ALA A 121 0.68 13.98 10.72
C ALA A 121 0.03 15.08 9.88
N LEU A 122 -0.86 14.74 8.94
CA LEU A 122 -1.65 15.70 8.18
C LEU A 122 -2.54 16.54 9.09
N THR A 123 -3.31 15.90 9.98
CA THR A 123 -4.16 16.60 10.94
C THR A 123 -3.37 17.59 11.79
N ARG A 124 -2.18 17.18 12.26
CA ARG A 124 -1.28 18.05 13.05
C ARG A 124 -0.67 19.18 12.22
N SER A 125 -0.26 18.90 10.99
CA SER A 125 0.31 19.88 10.06
C SER A 125 -0.69 21.01 9.74
N PHE A 126 -1.94 20.64 9.49
CA PHE A 126 -3.03 21.58 9.21
C PHE A 126 -3.68 22.16 10.48
N ARG A 127 -3.27 21.70 11.67
CA ARG A 127 -3.81 22.13 12.98
C ARG A 127 -5.34 21.97 13.08
N GLU A 128 -5.83 20.88 12.52
CA GLU A 128 -7.26 20.59 12.41
C GLU A 128 -7.77 19.73 13.57
N ASP A 129 -9.09 19.57 13.64
CA ASP A 129 -9.78 18.88 14.73
C ASP A 129 -10.08 17.40 14.44
N ALA A 130 -10.74 16.74 15.39
CA ALA A 130 -11.07 15.31 15.29
C ALA A 130 -11.96 14.95 14.09
N TRP A 131 -12.80 15.86 13.57
CA TRP A 131 -13.58 15.61 12.35
C TRP A 131 -12.68 15.48 11.13
N PHE A 132 -11.64 16.33 11.05
CA PHE A 132 -10.64 16.23 10.01
C PHE A 132 -9.85 14.93 10.09
N LEU A 133 -9.44 14.54 11.30
CA LEU A 133 -8.77 13.25 11.51
C LEU A 133 -9.66 12.07 11.08
N ALA A 134 -10.94 12.08 11.47
CA ALA A 134 -11.89 11.05 11.07
C ALA A 134 -12.05 10.98 9.53
N ALA A 135 -12.13 12.13 8.86
CA ALA A 135 -12.21 12.19 7.41
C ALA A 135 -10.96 11.64 6.72
N MET A 136 -9.76 11.99 7.19
CA MET A 136 -8.51 11.48 6.62
C MET A 136 -8.32 9.99 6.87
N LEU A 137 -8.65 9.50 8.07
CA LEU A 137 -8.63 8.07 8.37
C LEU A 137 -9.60 7.29 7.47
N ALA A 138 -10.85 7.75 7.35
CA ALA A 138 -11.84 7.10 6.51
C ALA A 138 -11.41 7.11 5.04
N PHE A 139 -10.92 8.25 4.54
CA PHE A 139 -10.46 8.38 3.16
C PHE A 139 -9.32 7.40 2.83
N ILE A 140 -8.30 7.32 3.68
CA ILE A 140 -7.17 6.40 3.48
C ILE A 140 -7.60 4.94 3.63
N ALA A 141 -8.50 4.65 4.57
CA ALA A 141 -9.02 3.31 4.81
C ALA A 141 -9.88 2.79 3.65
N ALA A 142 -10.58 3.68 2.96
CA ALA A 142 -11.60 3.32 1.99
C ALA A 142 -11.05 2.84 0.64
N SER A 143 -9.81 3.21 0.28
CA SER A 143 -9.18 2.77 -0.98
C SER A 143 -9.15 1.23 -1.08
N PRO A 144 -9.86 0.63 -2.07
CA PRO A 144 -9.87 -0.82 -2.25
C PRO A 144 -8.51 -1.37 -2.71
N TYR A 145 -7.74 -0.57 -3.46
CA TYR A 145 -6.37 -0.91 -3.84
C TYR A 145 -5.46 -1.04 -2.61
N GLN A 146 -5.50 -0.05 -1.71
CA GLN A 146 -4.72 -0.09 -0.48
C GLN A 146 -5.23 -1.17 0.47
N PHE A 147 -6.54 -1.46 0.46
CA PHE A 147 -7.12 -2.59 1.20
C PHE A 147 -6.53 -3.92 0.74
N PHE A 148 -6.58 -4.23 -0.57
CA PHE A 148 -6.01 -5.46 -1.12
C PHE A 148 -4.51 -5.60 -0.83
N TRP A 149 -3.73 -4.60 -1.24
CA TRP A 149 -2.27 -4.69 -1.17
C TRP A 149 -1.74 -4.74 0.26
N SER A 150 -2.40 -4.07 1.21
CA SER A 150 -2.02 -4.17 2.63
C SER A 150 -2.19 -5.57 3.21
N ARG A 151 -2.99 -6.43 2.56
CA ARG A 151 -3.26 -7.82 2.97
C ARG A 151 -2.36 -8.83 2.25
N LEU A 152 -1.34 -8.34 1.58
CA LEU A 152 -0.23 -9.11 1.04
C LEU A 152 1.04 -8.56 1.69
N ALA A 153 2.01 -9.40 2.03
CA ALA A 153 3.29 -8.86 2.51
C ALA A 153 4.21 -8.39 1.37
N TRP A 154 3.85 -8.70 0.13
CA TRP A 154 4.60 -8.38 -1.09
C TRP A 154 4.81 -6.87 -1.30
N ASP A 155 6.09 -6.47 -1.41
CA ASP A 155 6.63 -5.14 -1.72
C ASP A 155 6.02 -3.94 -0.95
N GLN A 156 5.31 -4.21 0.14
CA GLN A 156 4.66 -3.19 0.95
C GLN A 156 5.66 -2.32 1.72
N MET A 157 6.92 -2.74 1.83
CA MET A 157 7.92 -1.93 2.52
C MET A 157 8.13 -0.57 1.85
N VAL A 158 7.98 -0.50 0.52
CA VAL A 158 7.99 0.77 -0.23
C VAL A 158 6.83 1.66 0.22
N ASN A 159 5.64 1.09 0.38
CA ASN A 159 4.44 1.78 0.83
C ASN A 159 4.59 2.32 2.27
N VAL A 160 5.07 1.47 3.17
CA VAL A 160 5.39 1.82 4.56
C VAL A 160 6.38 2.98 4.59
N CYS A 161 7.50 2.85 3.87
CA CYS A 161 8.55 3.85 3.91
C CYS A 161 8.11 5.18 3.29
N ALA A 162 7.40 5.16 2.15
CA ALA A 162 6.84 6.36 1.55
C ALA A 162 5.87 7.09 2.50
N SER A 163 4.99 6.33 3.16
CA SER A 163 4.06 6.86 4.15
C SER A 163 4.78 7.49 5.34
N LEU A 164 5.80 6.82 5.88
CA LEU A 164 6.60 7.33 6.99
C LEU A 164 7.43 8.57 6.60
N THR A 165 8.00 8.59 5.39
CA THR A 165 8.67 9.77 4.83
C THR A 165 7.72 10.97 4.83
N VAL A 166 6.51 10.81 4.29
CA VAL A 166 5.51 11.88 4.22
C VAL A 166 5.08 12.30 5.62
N ALA A 167 4.80 11.35 6.52
CA ALA A 167 4.43 11.65 7.89
C ALA A 167 5.51 12.47 8.62
N LEU A 168 6.78 12.09 8.49
CA LEU A 168 7.92 12.80 9.09
C LEU A 168 8.05 14.24 8.54
N LEU A 169 7.83 14.43 7.24
CA LEU A 169 7.91 15.74 6.58
C LEU A 169 6.71 16.65 6.92
N CYS A 170 5.55 16.06 7.23
CA CYS A 170 4.34 16.75 7.67
C CYS A 170 4.42 17.25 9.13
N LEU A 171 5.29 16.69 9.97
CA LEU A 171 5.30 17.07 11.38
C LEU A 171 5.68 18.55 11.57
N PRO A 172 4.98 19.29 12.44
CA PRO A 172 5.23 20.72 12.66
C PRO A 172 6.68 21.04 13.05
N GLY A 173 7.15 22.20 12.59
CA GLY A 173 8.47 22.75 12.91
C GLY A 173 9.59 22.36 11.95
N SER A 174 10.82 22.75 12.29
CA SER A 174 12.00 22.40 11.49
C SER A 174 12.35 20.92 11.63
N LEU A 175 13.01 20.37 10.61
CA LEU A 175 13.57 19.01 10.68
C LEU A 175 14.75 19.03 11.65
N GLY A 176 14.51 18.68 12.92
CA GLY A 176 15.57 18.45 13.90
C GLY A 176 16.40 17.19 13.58
N TRP A 177 17.53 17.02 14.28
CA TRP A 177 18.47 15.91 14.07
C TRP A 177 17.79 14.52 14.02
N VAL A 178 16.97 14.22 15.02
CA VAL A 178 16.26 12.92 15.13
C VAL A 178 15.39 12.66 13.90
N ARG A 179 14.66 13.67 13.41
CA ARG A 179 13.81 13.52 12.22
C ARG A 179 14.63 13.34 10.95
N ARG A 180 15.79 13.98 10.82
CA ARG A 180 16.70 13.80 9.67
C ARG A 180 17.27 12.40 9.62
N VAL A 181 17.73 11.88 10.76
CA VAL A 181 18.22 10.50 10.89
C VAL A 181 17.10 9.52 10.56
N ALA A 182 15.91 9.67 11.16
CA ALA A 182 14.77 8.81 10.87
C ALA A 182 14.37 8.86 9.39
N LEU A 183 14.34 10.06 8.79
CA LEU A 183 14.06 10.22 7.37
C LEU A 183 15.09 9.51 6.49
N GLY A 184 16.39 9.64 6.80
CA GLY A 184 17.47 8.97 6.10
C GLY A 184 17.37 7.44 6.19
N LEU A 185 17.06 6.91 7.37
CA LEU A 185 16.84 5.47 7.56
C LEU A 185 15.64 4.96 6.74
N VAL A 186 14.50 5.65 6.82
CA VAL A 186 13.27 5.27 6.09
C VAL A 186 13.48 5.33 4.58
N VAL A 187 14.09 6.41 4.08
CA VAL A 187 14.43 6.55 2.66
C VAL A 187 15.45 5.50 2.21
N GLY A 188 16.43 5.20 3.07
CA GLY A 188 17.40 4.12 2.85
C GLY A 188 16.71 2.77 2.69
N LEU A 189 15.83 2.40 3.63
CA LEU A 189 15.06 1.16 3.60
C LEU A 189 14.16 1.08 2.37
N ALA A 190 13.60 2.20 1.92
CA ALA A 190 12.80 2.24 0.70
C ALA A 190 13.64 1.90 -0.54
N LEU A 191 14.84 2.51 -0.68
CA LEU A 191 15.77 2.25 -1.79
C LEU A 191 16.20 0.79 -1.85
N SER A 192 16.50 0.20 -0.70
CA SER A 192 16.82 -1.21 -0.55
C SER A 192 15.60 -2.13 -0.51
N SER A 193 14.39 -1.61 -0.77
CA SER A 193 13.20 -2.43 -1.04
C SER A 193 12.96 -2.50 -2.54
N HIS A 194 12.74 -1.35 -3.19
CA HIS A 194 12.48 -1.29 -4.63
C HIS A 194 12.94 0.04 -5.23
N LEU A 195 13.59 -0.02 -6.39
CA LEU A 195 14.12 1.16 -7.09
C LEU A 195 13.05 2.12 -7.64
N MET A 196 11.77 1.78 -7.52
CA MET A 196 10.68 2.68 -7.91
C MET A 196 10.53 3.85 -6.94
N VAL A 197 11.18 3.80 -5.78
CA VAL A 197 11.22 4.94 -4.86
C VAL A 197 12.21 6.03 -5.28
N LEU A 198 13.06 5.79 -6.30
CA LEU A 198 14.10 6.74 -6.71
C LEU A 198 13.56 8.17 -6.95
N PRO A 199 12.44 8.39 -7.67
CA PRO A 199 11.88 9.73 -7.79
C PRO A 199 11.48 10.34 -6.43
N LEU A 200 10.82 9.60 -5.54
CA LEU A 200 10.47 10.09 -4.21
C LEU A 200 11.71 10.53 -3.42
N VAL A 201 12.79 9.74 -3.44
CA VAL A 201 14.04 10.06 -2.75
C VAL A 201 14.67 11.32 -3.31
N ALA A 202 14.84 11.39 -4.63
CA ALA A 202 15.44 12.54 -5.30
C ALA A 202 14.64 13.83 -5.03
N LEU A 203 13.31 13.75 -5.14
CA LEU A 203 12.42 14.88 -4.91
C LEU A 203 12.35 15.29 -3.45
N THR A 204 12.45 14.34 -2.51
CA THR A 204 12.58 14.66 -1.08
C THR A 204 13.84 15.49 -0.84
N CYS A 205 14.99 15.03 -1.34
CA CYS A 205 16.25 15.78 -1.24
C CYS A 205 16.16 17.16 -1.90
N LEU A 206 15.54 17.24 -3.08
CA LEU A 206 15.36 18.49 -3.83
C LEU A 206 14.53 19.50 -3.03
N VAL A 207 13.38 19.09 -2.48
CA VAL A 207 12.51 19.96 -1.70
C VAL A 207 13.25 20.47 -0.44
N LEU A 208 13.98 19.60 0.25
CA LEU A 208 14.75 19.99 1.43
C LEU A 208 15.91 20.94 1.10
N ALA A 209 16.60 20.72 -0.03
CA ALA A 209 17.62 21.63 -0.53
C ALA A 209 17.01 23.00 -0.89
N PHE A 210 15.85 22.99 -1.56
CA PHE A 210 15.17 24.20 -2.01
C PHE A 210 14.67 25.06 -0.84
N GLU A 211 14.25 24.45 0.27
CA GLU A 211 13.93 25.17 1.51
C GLU A 211 15.14 25.90 2.10
N GLN A 212 16.34 25.38 1.88
CA GLN A 212 17.61 25.90 2.38
C GLN A 212 18.43 26.61 1.28
N ARG A 213 17.82 26.97 0.14
CA ARG A 213 18.53 27.47 -1.06
C ARG A 213 19.42 28.70 -0.85
N TRP A 214 19.12 29.50 0.17
CA TRP A 214 19.87 30.69 0.53
C TRP A 214 20.92 30.45 1.64
N GLN A 215 21.02 29.21 2.13
CA GLN A 215 21.88 28.81 3.24
C GLN A 215 22.60 27.49 2.90
N PRO A 216 23.74 27.53 2.17
CA PRO A 216 24.43 26.31 1.74
C PRO A 216 24.87 25.42 2.90
N LYS A 217 25.28 26.02 4.03
CA LYS A 217 25.54 25.28 5.28
C LYS A 217 24.28 24.58 5.80
N GLY A 218 23.11 25.21 5.68
CA GLY A 218 21.81 24.63 6.05
C GLY A 218 21.43 23.42 5.19
N VAL A 219 21.75 23.45 3.89
CA VAL A 219 21.59 22.29 2.99
C VAL A 219 22.42 21.11 3.48
N LEU A 220 23.72 21.30 3.73
CA LEU A 220 24.61 20.24 4.20
C LEU A 220 24.18 19.68 5.56
N VAL A 221 23.80 20.56 6.50
CA VAL A 221 23.34 20.17 7.84
C VAL A 221 22.02 19.39 7.78
N THR A 222 21.17 19.66 6.77
CA THR A 222 19.89 18.95 6.58
C THR A 222 20.07 17.64 5.82
N LEU A 223 20.72 17.67 4.66
CA LEU A 223 20.86 16.52 3.77
C LEU A 223 21.97 15.56 4.19
N GLY A 224 23.05 16.05 4.81
CA GLY A 224 24.18 15.21 5.22
C GLY A 224 23.75 14.00 6.06
N PRO A 225 22.99 14.19 7.16
CA PRO A 225 22.51 13.07 7.98
C PRO A 225 21.52 12.16 7.24
N VAL A 226 20.65 12.74 6.41
CA VAL A 226 19.67 11.96 5.61
C VAL A 226 20.40 11.03 4.65
N LEU A 227 21.34 11.57 3.87
CA LEU A 227 22.12 10.82 2.89
C LEU A 227 23.08 9.82 3.56
N ALA A 228 23.72 10.19 4.66
CA ALA A 228 24.60 9.29 5.40
C ALA A 228 23.84 8.07 5.95
N CYS A 229 22.66 8.27 6.56
CA CYS A 229 21.83 7.16 7.03
C CYS A 229 21.26 6.33 5.88
N ALA A 230 20.82 6.97 4.79
CA ALA A 230 20.33 6.25 3.62
C ALA A 230 21.43 5.37 2.99
N LEU A 231 22.65 5.91 2.89
CA LEU A 231 23.83 5.19 2.40
C LEU A 231 24.18 4.01 3.33
N LEU A 232 24.22 4.24 4.65
CA LEU A 232 24.52 3.20 5.63
C LEU A 232 23.62 1.98 5.47
N VAL A 233 22.30 2.18 5.33
CA VAL A 233 21.33 1.10 5.13
C VAL A 233 21.58 0.35 3.82
N ASN A 234 22.05 1.05 2.77
CA ASN A 234 22.22 0.50 1.44
C ASN A 234 23.62 -0.09 1.18
N VAL A 235 24.58 0.01 2.10
CA VAL A 235 25.94 -0.56 1.92
C VAL A 235 25.91 -2.02 1.46
N PRO A 236 25.13 -2.93 2.08
CA PRO A 236 25.10 -4.34 1.65
C PRO A 236 24.61 -4.50 0.21
N TYR A 237 23.57 -3.76 -0.16
CA TYR A 237 22.98 -3.82 -1.50
C TYR A 237 23.89 -3.20 -2.57
N LEU A 238 24.57 -2.09 -2.26
CA LEU A 238 25.57 -1.50 -3.14
C LEU A 238 26.77 -2.44 -3.37
N GLY A 239 27.18 -3.17 -2.34
CA GLY A 239 28.18 -4.24 -2.46
C GLY A 239 27.72 -5.32 -3.45
N PHE A 240 26.48 -5.79 -3.30
CA PHE A 240 25.88 -6.75 -4.23
C PHE A 240 25.83 -6.23 -5.68
N LEU A 241 25.35 -5.00 -5.89
CA LEU A 241 25.26 -4.39 -7.22
C LEU A 241 26.62 -4.15 -7.87
N ARG A 242 27.69 -3.98 -7.08
CA ARG A 242 29.05 -3.88 -7.60
C ARG A 242 29.51 -5.22 -8.21
N GLU A 243 29.14 -6.33 -7.61
CA GLU A 243 29.47 -7.68 -8.08
C GLU A 243 28.52 -8.16 -9.17
N HIS A 244 27.26 -7.73 -9.12
CA HIS A 244 26.18 -8.09 -10.03
C HIS A 244 25.59 -6.82 -10.64
N PRO A 245 26.30 -6.18 -11.58
CA PRO A 245 25.86 -4.92 -12.16
C PRO A 245 24.48 -5.07 -12.79
N PRO A 246 23.59 -4.06 -12.64
CA PRO A 246 22.26 -4.11 -13.21
C PRO A 246 22.33 -4.24 -14.73
N GLN A 247 21.50 -5.11 -15.28
CA GLN A 247 21.36 -5.22 -16.73
C GLN A 247 20.78 -3.92 -17.29
N PRO A 248 21.22 -3.49 -18.48
CA PRO A 248 20.60 -2.35 -19.13
C PRO A 248 19.10 -2.63 -19.27
N PRO A 249 18.23 -1.67 -18.92
CA PRO A 249 16.81 -1.88 -19.06
C PRO A 249 16.45 -2.11 -20.53
N PRO A 250 15.37 -2.84 -20.81
CA PRO A 250 14.88 -2.97 -22.17
C PRO A 250 14.69 -1.58 -22.79
N VAL A 251 15.01 -1.44 -24.08
CA VAL A 251 14.92 -0.16 -24.81
C VAL A 251 13.51 0.40 -24.62
N SER A 252 13.41 1.52 -23.92
CA SER A 252 12.15 2.24 -23.81
C SER A 252 11.81 2.85 -25.17
N GLY A 253 10.58 2.63 -25.65
CA GLY A 253 10.10 3.29 -26.86
C GLY A 253 9.94 4.82 -26.66
N PRO A 254 9.39 5.53 -27.66
CA PRO A 254 9.27 6.98 -27.60
C PRO A 254 8.34 7.44 -26.46
N PHE A 255 8.61 8.62 -25.92
CA PHE A 255 7.77 9.28 -24.92
C PHE A 255 6.40 9.61 -25.51
N SER A 256 5.32 9.23 -24.82
CA SER A 256 3.94 9.47 -25.26
C SER A 256 3.19 10.37 -24.29
N TRP A 257 2.71 11.52 -24.78
CA TRP A 257 1.88 12.45 -24.01
C TRP A 257 0.55 11.83 -23.57
N GLY A 258 0.00 10.91 -24.35
CA GLY A 258 -1.20 10.15 -23.97
C GLY A 258 -0.94 9.29 -22.73
N VAL A 259 0.18 8.54 -22.73
CA VAL A 259 0.60 7.69 -21.60
C VAL A 259 0.91 8.54 -20.36
N LEU A 260 1.48 9.73 -20.53
CA LEU A 260 1.67 10.68 -19.42
C LEU A 260 0.35 11.06 -18.76
N GLY A 261 -0.67 11.41 -19.57
CA GLY A 261 -2.01 11.72 -19.08
C GLY A 261 -2.60 10.56 -18.26
N GLU A 262 -2.44 9.32 -18.73
CA GLU A 262 -2.91 8.14 -18.01
C GLU A 262 -2.17 7.93 -16.68
N HIS A 263 -0.85 8.16 -16.63
CA HIS A 263 -0.08 8.05 -15.39
C HIS A 263 -0.42 9.16 -14.38
N LEU A 264 -0.77 10.36 -14.83
CA LEU A 264 -1.22 11.44 -13.95
C LEU A 264 -2.53 11.08 -13.22
N LEU A 265 -3.37 10.23 -13.80
CA LEU A 265 -4.61 9.77 -13.18
C LEU A 265 -4.39 8.64 -12.15
N GLN A 266 -3.24 7.95 -12.17
CA GLN A 266 -3.02 6.74 -11.39
C GLN A 266 -3.13 6.93 -9.87
N PRO A 267 -2.58 8.00 -9.25
CA PRO A 267 -2.75 8.21 -7.81
C PRO A 267 -4.23 8.33 -7.39
N ALA A 268 -5.05 9.03 -8.19
CA ALA A 268 -6.48 9.18 -7.95
C ALA A 268 -7.25 7.88 -8.24
N ARG A 269 -6.87 7.13 -9.28
CA ARG A 269 -7.39 5.78 -9.54
C ARG A 269 -7.22 4.89 -8.31
N VAL A 270 -5.98 4.79 -7.79
CA VAL A 270 -5.63 3.97 -6.62
C VAL A 270 -6.32 4.45 -5.34
N ALA A 271 -6.64 5.73 -5.21
CA ALA A 271 -7.44 6.29 -4.12
C ALA A 271 -8.96 6.11 -4.29
N SER A 272 -9.43 5.38 -5.32
CA SER A 272 -10.84 5.22 -5.67
C SER A 272 -11.22 3.77 -5.98
N THR A 273 -12.49 3.55 -6.36
CA THR A 273 -13.01 2.26 -6.86
C THR A 273 -12.91 2.11 -8.38
N TRP A 274 -12.38 3.10 -9.09
CA TRP A 274 -12.29 3.05 -10.56
C TRP A 274 -11.30 1.97 -11.02
N GLU A 275 -11.69 1.16 -12.00
CA GLU A 275 -10.95 0.01 -12.53
C GLU A 275 -10.64 -1.10 -11.50
N ILE A 276 -11.41 -1.19 -10.41
CA ILE A 276 -11.20 -2.23 -9.41
C ILE A 276 -11.42 -3.67 -9.93
N GLY A 277 -12.12 -3.80 -11.07
CA GLY A 277 -12.25 -5.06 -11.82
C GLY A 277 -10.90 -5.71 -12.17
N TYR A 278 -9.81 -4.93 -12.18
CA TYR A 278 -8.44 -5.44 -12.27
C TYR A 278 -8.17 -6.62 -11.32
N PHE A 279 -8.67 -6.59 -10.08
CA PHE A 279 -8.42 -7.66 -9.10
C PHE A 279 -9.40 -8.85 -9.16
N PHE A 280 -10.45 -8.72 -9.95
CA PHE A 280 -11.46 -9.77 -10.12
C PHE A 280 -11.21 -10.60 -11.38
N ASP A 281 -10.29 -10.18 -12.25
CA ASP A 281 -9.97 -10.85 -13.51
C ASP A 281 -11.28 -11.17 -14.29
N GLN A 282 -11.49 -12.43 -14.65
CA GLN A 282 -12.70 -12.88 -15.36
C GLN A 282 -13.96 -12.94 -14.46
N ALA A 283 -13.82 -12.83 -13.14
CA ALA A 283 -14.93 -12.86 -12.19
C ALA A 283 -15.61 -11.49 -12.00
N TRP A 284 -15.13 -10.43 -12.65
CA TRP A 284 -15.71 -9.10 -12.52
C TRP A 284 -17.20 -9.01 -12.92
N PRO A 285 -17.65 -9.62 -14.05
CA PRO A 285 -19.08 -9.62 -14.40
C PRO A 285 -19.95 -10.34 -13.37
N ASP A 286 -19.49 -11.47 -12.81
CA ASP A 286 -20.21 -12.20 -11.76
C ASP A 286 -20.31 -11.36 -10.48
N PHE A 287 -19.23 -10.68 -10.10
CA PHE A 287 -19.23 -9.77 -8.96
C PHE A 287 -20.23 -8.61 -9.14
N LEU A 288 -20.24 -7.97 -10.33
CA LEU A 288 -21.19 -6.90 -10.64
C LEU A 288 -22.65 -7.38 -10.59
N GLN A 289 -22.92 -8.60 -11.01
CA GLN A 289 -24.25 -9.21 -10.88
C GLN A 289 -24.60 -9.47 -9.41
N TRP A 290 -23.64 -9.99 -8.62
CA TRP A 290 -23.82 -10.32 -7.21
C TRP A 290 -24.10 -9.10 -6.32
N VAL A 291 -23.42 -7.97 -6.55
CA VAL A 291 -23.67 -6.72 -5.78
C VAL A 291 -25.01 -6.06 -6.10
N GLY A 292 -25.68 -6.48 -7.17
CA GLY A 292 -26.95 -5.92 -7.63
C GLY A 292 -26.86 -4.53 -8.25
N ASN A 293 -27.99 -4.03 -8.75
CA ASN A 293 -28.06 -2.81 -9.56
C ASN A 293 -27.47 -1.55 -8.88
N PRO A 294 -27.74 -1.25 -7.59
CA PRO A 294 -27.18 -0.05 -6.96
C PRO A 294 -25.65 -0.10 -6.83
N GLY A 295 -25.10 -1.25 -6.45
CA GLY A 295 -23.65 -1.45 -6.34
C GLY A 295 -22.97 -1.39 -7.70
N ARG A 296 -23.58 -2.04 -8.71
CA ARG A 296 -23.12 -2.00 -10.10
C ARG A 296 -23.05 -0.57 -10.63
N TRP A 297 -24.12 0.22 -10.45
CA TRP A 297 -24.15 1.61 -10.90
C TRP A 297 -23.02 2.44 -10.29
N LEU A 298 -22.78 2.31 -8.98
CA LEU A 298 -21.67 2.99 -8.28
C LEU A 298 -20.30 2.62 -8.86
N LEU A 299 -20.08 1.35 -9.21
CA LEU A 299 -18.80 0.86 -9.72
C LEU A 299 -18.56 1.25 -11.18
N GLU A 300 -19.61 1.20 -12.02
CA GLU A 300 -19.54 1.60 -13.43
C GLU A 300 -19.39 3.11 -13.63
N HIS A 301 -19.72 3.92 -12.60
CA HIS A 301 -19.61 5.38 -12.61
C HIS A 301 -18.47 5.90 -11.73
N ALA A 302 -17.58 5.02 -11.26
CA ALA A 302 -16.49 5.38 -10.35
C ALA A 302 -15.49 6.39 -10.96
N GLN A 303 -15.40 6.52 -12.29
CA GLN A 303 -14.56 7.51 -12.97
C GLN A 303 -14.87 8.95 -12.53
N TRP A 304 -16.11 9.27 -12.19
CA TRP A 304 -16.47 10.60 -11.71
C TRP A 304 -15.81 10.92 -10.37
N SER A 305 -15.64 9.90 -9.52
CA SER A 305 -14.92 10.06 -8.25
C SER A 305 -13.44 10.39 -8.49
N VAL A 306 -12.81 9.79 -9.51
CA VAL A 306 -11.42 10.08 -9.89
C VAL A 306 -11.29 11.52 -10.35
N THR A 307 -12.15 11.99 -11.26
CA THR A 307 -12.14 13.39 -11.70
C THR A 307 -12.32 14.35 -10.53
N ALA A 308 -13.28 14.08 -9.64
CA ALA A 308 -13.52 14.91 -8.46
C ALA A 308 -12.29 14.93 -7.52
N LEU A 309 -11.66 13.79 -7.28
CA LEU A 309 -10.44 13.69 -6.46
C LEU A 309 -9.26 14.42 -7.11
N MET A 310 -9.06 14.29 -8.42
CA MET A 310 -8.02 15.01 -9.16
C MET A 310 -8.17 16.53 -9.00
N VAL A 311 -9.38 17.05 -9.21
CA VAL A 311 -9.68 18.48 -9.09
C VAL A 311 -9.51 18.95 -7.65
N LEU A 312 -10.10 18.23 -6.69
CA LEU A 312 -10.03 18.58 -5.27
C LEU A 312 -8.58 18.58 -4.77
N SER A 313 -7.82 17.53 -5.08
CA SER A 313 -6.41 17.42 -4.70
C SER A 313 -5.56 18.46 -5.40
N GLY A 314 -5.75 18.69 -6.71
CA GLY A 314 -5.02 19.72 -7.45
C GLY A 314 -5.21 21.12 -6.87
N LEU A 315 -6.47 21.52 -6.63
CA LEU A 315 -6.79 22.80 -6.00
C LEU A 315 -6.21 22.89 -4.57
N GLY A 316 -6.38 21.83 -3.77
CA GLY A 316 -5.85 21.78 -2.41
C GLY A 316 -4.34 21.93 -2.36
N LEU A 317 -3.61 21.25 -3.25
CA LEU A 317 -2.16 21.40 -3.38
C LEU A 317 -1.78 22.82 -3.80
N LEU A 318 -2.43 23.38 -4.84
CA LEU A 318 -2.14 24.74 -5.33
C LEU A 318 -2.29 25.80 -4.23
N PHE A 319 -3.35 25.73 -3.41
CA PHE A 319 -3.49 26.64 -2.28
C PHE A 319 -2.45 26.40 -1.19
N THR A 320 -2.11 25.13 -0.92
CA THR A 320 -1.15 24.76 0.13
C THR A 320 0.29 25.16 -0.23
N LEU A 321 0.63 25.30 -1.51
CA LEU A 321 1.93 25.88 -1.94
C LEU A 321 2.14 27.31 -1.41
N GLY A 322 1.05 28.06 -1.23
CA GLY A 322 1.05 29.42 -0.67
C GLY A 322 0.94 29.47 0.87
N ALA A 323 0.94 28.32 1.55
CA ALA A 323 0.79 28.26 3.00
C ALA A 323 1.95 28.98 3.73
N ARG A 324 1.62 29.58 4.88
CA ARG A 324 2.61 30.25 5.74
C ARG A 324 3.47 29.26 6.51
N GLN A 325 2.90 28.11 6.87
CA GLN A 325 3.57 27.04 7.58
C GLN A 325 4.53 26.29 6.64
N THR A 326 5.79 26.17 7.03
CA THR A 326 6.83 25.53 6.23
C THR A 326 6.50 24.07 5.92
N GLU A 327 6.01 23.32 6.92
CA GLU A 327 5.65 21.90 6.80
C GLU A 327 4.55 21.65 5.75
N GLN A 328 3.55 22.52 5.67
CA GLN A 328 2.45 22.41 4.70
C GLN A 328 2.98 22.65 3.29
N ARG A 329 3.73 23.74 3.10
CA ARG A 329 4.34 24.10 1.81
C ARG A 329 5.34 23.02 1.35
N ARG A 330 6.13 22.47 2.26
CA ARG A 330 7.08 21.38 1.99
C ARG A 330 6.41 20.19 1.34
N VAL A 331 5.36 19.70 2.00
CA VAL A 331 4.67 18.49 1.58
C VAL A 331 3.85 18.76 0.32
N ALA A 332 3.30 19.97 0.15
CA ALA A 332 2.67 20.38 -1.09
C ALA A 332 3.65 20.41 -2.27
N TRP A 333 4.85 20.98 -2.11
CA TRP A 333 5.89 20.93 -3.15
C TRP A 333 6.30 19.50 -3.46
N LEU A 334 6.56 18.68 -2.43
CA LEU A 334 6.88 17.27 -2.63
C LEU A 334 5.77 16.56 -3.39
N ALA A 335 4.51 16.83 -3.05
CA ALA A 335 3.36 16.22 -3.71
C ALA A 335 3.27 16.62 -5.18
N VAL A 336 3.30 17.93 -5.50
CA VAL A 336 3.22 18.41 -6.88
C VAL A 336 4.38 17.86 -7.73
N LEU A 337 5.60 17.93 -7.20
CA LEU A 337 6.77 17.43 -7.92
C LEU A 337 6.73 15.91 -8.09
N SER A 338 6.26 15.16 -7.08
CA SER A 338 6.14 13.71 -7.16
C SER A 338 5.04 13.31 -8.14
N TRP A 339 3.92 14.03 -8.17
CA TRP A 339 2.83 13.76 -9.11
C TRP A 339 3.31 13.85 -10.56
N LEU A 340 3.99 14.95 -10.91
CA LEU A 340 4.54 15.16 -12.25
C LEU A 340 5.74 14.25 -12.52
N GLY A 341 6.66 14.15 -11.56
CA GLY A 341 7.90 13.39 -11.67
C GLY A 341 7.68 11.89 -11.84
N TYR A 342 6.75 11.30 -11.07
CA TYR A 342 6.39 9.89 -11.24
C TYR A 342 5.69 9.63 -12.56
N ALA A 343 4.76 10.50 -12.97
CA ALA A 343 4.11 10.35 -14.26
C ALA A 343 5.11 10.42 -15.43
N ALA A 344 6.03 11.39 -15.39
CA ALA A 344 7.09 11.53 -16.38
C ALA A 344 8.04 10.33 -16.37
N PHE A 345 8.46 9.86 -15.19
CA PHE A 345 9.33 8.70 -15.04
C PHE A 345 8.67 7.42 -15.59
N TYR A 346 7.42 7.15 -15.25
CA TYR A 346 6.71 5.96 -15.75
C TYR A 346 6.45 6.02 -17.25
N THR A 347 6.14 7.20 -17.78
CA THR A 347 6.01 7.41 -19.24
C THR A 347 7.32 7.16 -19.96
N TYR A 348 8.42 7.71 -19.43
CA TYR A 348 9.76 7.53 -20.00
C TYR A 348 10.18 6.06 -19.98
N ARG A 349 9.83 5.33 -18.91
CA ARG A 349 10.14 3.90 -18.75
C ARG A 349 9.11 2.97 -19.41
N GLN A 350 8.05 3.53 -20.00
CA GLN A 350 6.93 2.80 -20.58
C GLN A 350 6.39 1.69 -19.65
N LEU A 351 6.28 2.01 -18.35
CA LEU A 351 5.79 1.03 -17.39
C LEU A 351 4.28 0.83 -17.57
N ASN A 352 3.85 -0.42 -17.45
CA ASN A 352 2.44 -0.75 -17.38
C ASN A 352 1.76 -0.03 -16.20
N ARG A 353 0.45 0.17 -16.31
CA ARG A 353 -0.37 0.86 -15.31
C ARG A 353 -0.73 -0.07 -14.15
N GLU A 354 0.29 -0.66 -13.55
CA GLU A 354 0.10 -1.56 -12.42
C GLU A 354 -0.20 -0.77 -11.13
N PRO A 355 -1.22 -1.13 -10.34
CA PRO A 355 -1.57 -0.36 -9.16
C PRO A 355 -0.48 -0.32 -8.08
N HIS A 356 0.29 -1.41 -7.94
CA HIS A 356 1.37 -1.50 -6.95
C HIS A 356 2.52 -0.53 -7.27
N TYR A 357 2.65 -0.09 -8.51
CA TYR A 357 3.60 0.97 -8.86
C TYR A 357 3.30 2.30 -8.18
N GLN A 358 2.09 2.50 -7.63
CA GLN A 358 1.74 3.72 -6.89
C GLN A 358 2.03 3.65 -5.39
N PHE A 359 2.67 2.59 -4.86
CA PHE A 359 3.12 2.56 -3.46
C PHE A 359 3.93 3.79 -3.02
N PRO A 360 4.84 4.36 -3.82
CA PRO A 360 5.56 5.56 -3.43
C PRO A 360 4.77 6.88 -3.66
N SER A 361 3.58 6.85 -4.27
CA SER A 361 2.85 8.04 -4.74
C SER A 361 1.35 8.09 -4.35
N TRP A 362 0.77 7.06 -3.72
CA TRP A 362 -0.67 7.06 -3.41
C TRP A 362 -1.07 8.19 -2.45
N TRP A 363 -0.16 8.59 -1.55
CA TRP A 363 -0.38 9.60 -0.51
C TRP A 363 -0.62 11.01 -1.08
N LEU A 364 -0.28 11.25 -2.34
CA LEU A 364 -0.45 12.54 -3.04
C LEU A 364 -1.88 13.05 -2.97
N ILE A 365 -2.84 12.17 -3.21
CA ILE A 365 -4.26 12.51 -3.22
C ILE A 365 -4.70 12.88 -1.80
N ALA A 366 -4.28 12.11 -0.79
CA ALA A 366 -4.60 12.40 0.61
C ALA A 366 -4.07 13.77 1.06
N VAL A 367 -2.84 14.14 0.69
CA VAL A 367 -2.29 15.48 0.96
C VAL A 367 -3.13 16.57 0.27
N GLY A 368 -3.49 16.38 -1.00
CA GLY A 368 -4.29 17.34 -1.74
C GLY A 368 -5.69 17.52 -1.13
N VAL A 369 -6.37 16.42 -0.78
CA VAL A 369 -7.68 16.47 -0.12
C VAL A 369 -7.57 17.16 1.24
N ALA A 370 -6.54 16.83 2.03
CA ALA A 370 -6.27 17.49 3.32
C ALA A 370 -6.12 19.00 3.16
N GLY A 371 -5.32 19.44 2.19
CA GLY A 371 -5.14 20.86 1.87
C GLY A 371 -6.44 21.54 1.44
N ALA A 372 -7.24 20.90 0.57
CA ALA A 372 -8.51 21.45 0.11
C ALA A 372 -9.52 21.60 1.26
N LEU A 373 -9.65 20.57 2.10
CA LEU A 373 -10.54 20.62 3.27
C LEU A 373 -10.11 21.72 4.24
N HIS A 374 -8.81 21.84 4.51
CA HIS A 374 -8.28 22.89 5.38
C HIS A 374 -8.62 24.28 4.85
N VAL A 375 -8.33 24.56 3.57
CA VAL A 375 -8.61 25.87 2.95
C VAL A 375 -10.09 26.18 2.91
N LEU A 376 -10.95 25.20 2.59
CA LEU A 376 -12.40 25.39 2.59
C LEU A 376 -12.93 25.68 3.99
N ARG A 377 -12.42 25.02 5.03
CA ARG A 377 -12.82 25.24 6.42
C ARG A 377 -12.36 26.59 6.95
N ASP A 378 -11.16 27.01 6.60
CA ASP A 378 -10.60 28.31 6.99
C ASP A 378 -11.34 29.48 6.31
N ARG A 379 -11.55 29.40 5.00
CA ARG A 379 -12.13 30.50 4.22
C ARG A 379 -13.66 30.53 4.25
N ILE A 380 -14.31 29.36 4.18
CA ILE A 380 -15.77 29.27 4.10
C ILE A 380 -16.28 28.08 4.94
N PRO A 381 -16.38 28.23 6.27
CA PRO A 381 -16.63 27.11 7.20
C PRO A 381 -17.82 26.22 6.86
N ARG A 382 -18.90 26.79 6.29
CA ARG A 382 -20.07 26.03 5.83
C ARG A 382 -19.71 25.04 4.72
N TRP A 383 -18.99 25.50 3.69
CA TRP A 383 -18.51 24.62 2.61
C TRP A 383 -17.45 23.66 3.11
N GLY A 384 -16.60 24.06 4.06
CA GLY A 384 -15.67 23.15 4.73
C GLY A 384 -16.36 21.97 5.42
N ALA A 385 -17.48 22.22 6.12
CA ALA A 385 -18.28 21.17 6.75
C ALA A 385 -18.95 20.26 5.71
N VAL A 386 -19.53 20.83 4.65
CA VAL A 386 -20.13 20.07 3.54
C VAL A 386 -19.08 19.21 2.84
N ALA A 387 -17.90 19.75 2.54
CA ALA A 387 -16.81 19.01 1.92
C ALA A 387 -16.29 17.88 2.82
N THR A 388 -16.16 18.13 4.14
CA THR A 388 -15.79 17.08 5.11
C THR A 388 -16.83 15.94 5.10
N GLY A 389 -18.12 16.28 5.13
CA GLY A 389 -19.20 15.31 5.06
C GLY A 389 -19.22 14.53 3.74
N ALA A 390 -18.95 15.20 2.61
CA ALA A 390 -18.85 14.56 1.31
C ALA A 390 -17.68 13.58 1.22
N VAL A 391 -16.49 13.94 1.74
CA VAL A 391 -15.34 13.02 1.81
C VAL A 391 -15.66 11.80 2.67
N LEU A 392 -16.31 11.98 3.82
CA LEU A 392 -16.75 10.86 4.65
C LEU A 392 -17.76 9.97 3.94
N LEU A 393 -18.74 10.56 3.24
CA LEU A 393 -19.75 9.80 2.50
C LEU A 393 -19.13 8.97 1.37
N VAL A 394 -18.21 9.56 0.59
CA VAL A 394 -17.46 8.86 -0.46
C VAL A 394 -16.61 7.73 0.15
N ALA A 395 -15.92 8.00 1.25
CA ALA A 395 -15.14 7.00 1.97
C ALA A 395 -16.01 5.84 2.47
N CYS A 396 -17.20 6.11 3.02
CA CYS A 396 -18.14 5.08 3.43
C CYS A 396 -18.63 4.23 2.23
N GLY A 397 -18.93 4.86 1.09
CA GLY A 397 -19.34 4.14 -0.13
C GLY A 397 -18.24 3.23 -0.67
N GLN A 398 -17.01 3.74 -0.76
CA GLN A 398 -15.85 2.94 -1.16
C GLN A 398 -15.52 1.83 -0.12
N PHE A 399 -15.69 2.09 1.17
CA PHE A 399 -15.48 1.09 2.20
C PHE A 399 -16.55 -0.02 2.17
N ALA A 400 -17.80 0.32 1.85
CA ALA A 400 -18.85 -0.67 1.63
C ALA A 400 -18.49 -1.64 0.50
N MET A 401 -17.78 -1.18 -0.53
CA MET A 401 -17.21 -2.05 -1.57
C MET A 401 -16.17 -3.03 -0.99
N ASN A 402 -15.29 -2.60 -0.08
CA ASN A 402 -14.33 -3.52 0.59
C ASN A 402 -15.05 -4.61 1.40
N VAL A 403 -16.13 -4.24 2.09
CA VAL A 403 -16.97 -5.20 2.84
C VAL A 403 -17.68 -6.16 1.89
N ALA A 404 -18.29 -5.65 0.82
CA ALA A 404 -18.96 -6.45 -0.21
C ALA A 404 -17.98 -7.42 -0.89
N TRP A 405 -16.77 -6.96 -1.18
CA TRP A 405 -15.70 -7.76 -1.75
C TRP A 405 -15.34 -8.95 -0.85
N MET A 406 -15.05 -8.72 0.44
CA MET A 406 -14.71 -9.83 1.35
C MET A 406 -15.86 -10.82 1.52
N ARG A 407 -17.10 -10.34 1.54
CA ARG A 407 -18.27 -11.20 1.58
C ARG A 407 -18.39 -12.07 0.32
N TYR A 408 -18.20 -11.48 -0.86
CA TYR A 408 -18.21 -12.21 -2.13
C TYR A 408 -17.12 -13.30 -2.16
N ILE A 409 -15.88 -12.96 -1.78
CA ILE A 409 -14.77 -13.93 -1.74
C ILE A 409 -15.09 -15.08 -0.78
N ARG A 410 -15.69 -14.81 0.38
CA ARG A 410 -16.11 -15.86 1.31
C ARG A 410 -17.18 -16.77 0.72
N GLU A 411 -18.24 -16.20 0.14
CA GLU A 411 -19.36 -16.96 -0.42
C GLU A 411 -18.94 -17.80 -1.64
N ARG A 412 -17.98 -17.33 -2.43
CA ARG A 412 -17.48 -18.00 -3.64
C ARG A 412 -16.23 -18.86 -3.40
N GLY A 413 -15.64 -18.83 -2.21
CA GLY A 413 -14.37 -19.50 -1.90
C GLY A 413 -13.17 -18.94 -2.65
N GLY A 414 -13.18 -17.65 -3.01
CA GLY A 414 -12.22 -17.02 -3.93
C GLY A 414 -12.76 -16.82 -5.34
N THR A 415 -11.87 -16.56 -6.28
CA THR A 415 -12.15 -16.47 -7.72
C THR A 415 -11.26 -17.44 -8.51
N GLN A 416 -11.53 -17.59 -9.81
CA GLN A 416 -10.66 -18.34 -10.73
C GLN A 416 -9.52 -17.48 -11.32
N GLY A 417 -9.42 -16.22 -10.87
CA GLY A 417 -8.36 -15.30 -11.25
C GLY A 417 -7.08 -15.51 -10.47
N ILE A 418 -6.07 -14.69 -10.76
CA ILE A 418 -4.75 -14.74 -10.12
C ILE A 418 -4.69 -13.87 -8.85
N HIS A 419 -5.43 -12.76 -8.80
CA HIS A 419 -5.29 -11.75 -7.74
C HIS A 419 -6.03 -12.14 -6.44
N TYR A 420 -7.31 -12.51 -6.57
CA TYR A 420 -8.10 -13.12 -5.49
C TYR A 420 -8.44 -14.55 -5.84
N SER A 421 -7.40 -15.35 -6.05
CA SER A 421 -7.52 -16.79 -6.24
C SER A 421 -8.02 -17.47 -4.95
N VAL A 422 -7.89 -18.79 -4.88
CA VAL A 422 -8.23 -19.58 -3.68
C VAL A 422 -7.52 -19.00 -2.45
N PRO A 423 -8.25 -18.66 -1.37
CA PRO A 423 -7.65 -18.09 -0.17
C PRO A 423 -6.58 -18.99 0.46
N LEU A 424 -5.62 -18.38 1.17
CA LEU A 424 -4.54 -19.10 1.86
C LEU A 424 -5.07 -20.22 2.77
N SER A 425 -6.15 -19.96 3.50
CA SER A 425 -6.76 -20.96 4.40
C SER A 425 -7.20 -22.22 3.65
N ALA A 426 -7.84 -22.07 2.49
CA ALA A 426 -8.25 -23.19 1.65
C ALA A 426 -7.05 -23.91 1.02
N GLN A 427 -6.00 -23.18 0.62
CA GLN A 427 -4.75 -23.79 0.16
C GLN A 427 -4.11 -24.66 1.25
N GLN A 428 -4.11 -24.19 2.50
CA GLN A 428 -3.62 -24.95 3.65
C GLN A 428 -4.45 -26.19 3.94
N THR A 429 -5.78 -26.11 3.88
CA THR A 429 -6.66 -27.27 4.04
C THR A 429 -6.37 -28.35 2.99
N VAL A 430 -6.18 -27.94 1.73
CA VAL A 430 -5.83 -28.86 0.62
C VAL A 430 -4.50 -29.56 0.90
N VAL A 431 -3.45 -28.80 1.21
CA VAL A 431 -2.11 -29.36 1.44
C VAL A 431 -2.07 -30.25 2.68
N HIS A 432 -2.73 -29.84 3.77
CA HIS A 432 -2.83 -30.62 4.98
C HIS A 432 -3.46 -31.99 4.71
N ARG A 433 -4.63 -32.01 4.04
CA ARG A 433 -5.33 -33.24 3.68
C ARG A 433 -4.50 -34.15 2.78
N LEU A 434 -3.82 -33.58 1.79
CA LEU A 434 -2.92 -34.35 0.91
C LEU A 434 -1.80 -35.05 1.70
N CYS A 435 -1.22 -34.37 2.67
CA CYS A 435 -0.13 -34.92 3.47
C CYS A 435 -0.61 -35.94 4.51
N GLU A 436 -1.81 -35.79 5.07
CA GLU A 436 -2.39 -36.79 5.99
C GLU A 436 -2.75 -38.11 5.28
N GLU A 437 -3.22 -38.04 4.04
CA GLU A 437 -3.62 -39.22 3.26
C GLU A 437 -2.43 -39.95 2.60
N ALA A 438 -1.25 -39.33 2.53
CA ALA A 438 -0.10 -39.83 1.77
C ALA A 438 0.90 -40.62 2.62
N GLN A 439 1.44 -41.70 2.04
CA GLN A 439 2.56 -42.46 2.61
C GLN A 439 3.85 -42.13 1.85
N GLY A 440 4.64 -41.20 2.39
CA GLY A 440 5.98 -40.87 1.89
C GLY A 440 6.02 -39.89 0.71
N GLN A 441 5.30 -40.15 -0.38
CA GLN A 441 5.29 -39.27 -1.56
C GLN A 441 3.92 -39.19 -2.21
N VAL A 442 3.54 -37.98 -2.62
CA VAL A 442 2.30 -37.71 -3.37
C VAL A 442 2.55 -36.60 -4.39
N PHE A 443 1.94 -36.71 -5.56
CA PHE A 443 1.94 -35.66 -6.56
C PHE A 443 0.57 -35.01 -6.66
N LEU A 444 0.56 -33.69 -6.84
CA LEU A 444 -0.64 -32.92 -7.06
C LEU A 444 -0.63 -32.35 -8.48
N GLU A 445 -1.58 -32.79 -9.29
CA GLU A 445 -1.89 -32.21 -10.59
C GLU A 445 -2.75 -30.96 -10.37
N ASN A 446 -2.15 -29.78 -10.56
CA ASN A 446 -2.86 -28.51 -10.34
C ASN A 446 -3.59 -28.06 -11.62
N ARG A 447 -4.92 -28.18 -11.64
CA ARG A 447 -5.81 -27.71 -12.73
C ARG A 447 -6.52 -26.40 -12.41
N THR A 448 -5.92 -25.58 -11.55
CA THR A 448 -6.44 -24.27 -11.14
C THR A 448 -5.44 -23.17 -11.47
N ALA A 449 -5.83 -21.91 -11.31
CA ALA A 449 -4.92 -20.76 -11.43
C ALA A 449 -4.02 -20.56 -10.19
N LEU A 450 -4.03 -21.49 -9.22
CA LEU A 450 -3.13 -21.41 -8.07
C LEU A 450 -1.67 -21.53 -8.49
N PHE A 451 -0.82 -20.70 -7.89
CA PHE A 451 0.61 -20.70 -8.19
C PHE A 451 1.31 -21.90 -7.54
N PRO A 452 2.07 -22.72 -8.30
CA PRO A 452 2.84 -23.83 -7.74
C PRO A 452 3.79 -23.43 -6.58
N PRO A 453 4.53 -22.30 -6.65
CA PRO A 453 5.35 -21.84 -5.51
C PRO A 453 4.56 -21.67 -4.20
N SER A 454 3.29 -21.28 -4.30
CA SER A 454 2.40 -21.06 -3.16
C SER A 454 2.09 -22.36 -2.43
N LEU A 455 1.61 -23.36 -3.17
CA LEU A 455 1.35 -24.71 -2.64
C LEU A 455 2.62 -25.36 -2.11
N GLY A 456 3.74 -25.18 -2.81
CA GLY A 456 5.05 -25.68 -2.39
C GLY A 456 5.50 -25.10 -1.04
N TYR A 457 5.37 -23.79 -0.84
CA TYR A 457 5.73 -23.16 0.42
C TYR A 457 4.81 -23.57 1.58
N VAL A 458 3.50 -23.65 1.31
CA VAL A 458 2.53 -24.16 2.30
C VAL A 458 2.89 -25.59 2.72
N ALA A 459 3.24 -26.47 1.78
CA ALA A 459 3.66 -27.83 2.12
C ALA A 459 4.94 -27.86 2.97
N GLN A 460 5.93 -27.02 2.66
CA GLN A 460 7.17 -26.94 3.45
C GLN A 460 6.95 -26.46 4.89
N THR A 461 5.88 -25.72 5.15
CA THR A 461 5.58 -25.10 6.46
C THR A 461 4.47 -25.82 7.22
N THR A 462 3.82 -26.81 6.61
CA THR A 462 2.74 -27.59 7.22
C THR A 462 3.31 -28.78 7.99
N PRO A 463 3.05 -28.93 9.32
CA PRO A 463 3.57 -30.03 10.12
C PRO A 463 3.20 -31.42 9.60
N ALA A 464 1.97 -31.60 9.09
CA ALA A 464 1.52 -32.88 8.52
C ALA A 464 2.38 -33.36 7.33
N CYS A 465 3.09 -32.45 6.67
CA CYS A 465 3.94 -32.78 5.53
C CYS A 465 5.40 -33.12 5.90
N GLN A 466 5.76 -33.19 7.18
CA GLN A 466 7.16 -33.37 7.62
C GLN A 466 7.84 -34.62 7.02
N ASN A 467 7.08 -35.69 6.82
CA ASN A 467 7.55 -36.96 6.25
C ASN A 467 6.97 -37.25 4.86
N VAL A 468 6.35 -36.25 4.21
CA VAL A 468 5.69 -36.41 2.92
C VAL A 468 6.33 -35.47 1.91
N ARG A 469 6.84 -36.03 0.82
CA ARG A 469 7.32 -35.24 -0.32
C ARG A 469 6.15 -34.95 -1.25
N LEU A 470 5.63 -33.72 -1.19
CA LEU A 470 4.67 -33.22 -2.16
C LEU A 470 5.38 -32.77 -3.44
N GLY A 471 5.08 -33.43 -4.56
CA GLY A 471 5.45 -32.98 -5.90
C GLY A 471 4.29 -32.24 -6.57
N LEU A 472 4.60 -31.23 -7.39
CA LEU A 472 3.63 -30.55 -8.24
C LEU A 472 3.91 -30.93 -9.68
N CYS A 473 2.88 -31.33 -10.42
CA CYS A 473 3.00 -31.73 -11.83
C CYS A 473 1.86 -31.15 -12.67
N ALA A 474 2.03 -31.20 -13.99
CA ALA A 474 1.01 -30.78 -14.95
C ALA A 474 0.69 -31.96 -15.86
N GLY A 475 -0.56 -32.45 -15.87
CA GLY A 475 -1.11 -33.49 -16.77
C GLY A 475 -0.13 -34.56 -17.26
N TRP A 476 0.51 -34.27 -18.40
CA TRP A 476 1.50 -35.07 -19.11
C TRP A 476 2.84 -35.32 -18.39
N ASP A 477 3.26 -34.45 -17.47
CA ASP A 477 4.54 -34.55 -16.73
C ASP A 477 4.41 -35.24 -15.37
N CYS A 478 3.22 -35.75 -15.04
CA CYS A 478 3.01 -36.45 -13.76
C CYS A 478 3.68 -37.84 -13.79
N PRO A 479 4.50 -38.18 -12.78
CA PRO A 479 5.23 -39.44 -12.77
C PRO A 479 4.29 -40.63 -12.66
N GLN A 480 4.64 -41.72 -13.36
CA GLN A 480 3.90 -42.96 -13.31
C GLN A 480 4.30 -43.79 -12.08
N GLY A 481 3.35 -44.56 -11.53
CA GLY A 481 3.58 -45.45 -10.38
C GLY A 481 3.61 -44.77 -9.01
N VAL A 482 3.29 -43.47 -8.93
CA VAL A 482 3.17 -42.72 -7.67
C VAL A 482 1.73 -42.20 -7.52
N PRO A 483 1.16 -42.11 -6.29
CA PRO A 483 -0.16 -41.52 -6.10
C PRO A 483 -0.23 -40.08 -6.64
N VAL A 484 -1.17 -39.83 -7.54
CA VAL A 484 -1.48 -38.51 -8.08
C VAL A 484 -2.88 -38.11 -7.66
N ARG A 485 -3.02 -36.94 -7.05
CA ARG A 485 -4.29 -36.28 -6.74
C ARG A 485 -4.49 -35.11 -7.67
N ARG A 486 -5.74 -34.81 -8.05
CA ARG A 486 -6.06 -33.67 -8.91
C ARG A 486 -6.69 -32.56 -8.11
N LEU A 487 -6.15 -31.35 -8.21
CA LEU A 487 -6.77 -30.14 -7.67
C LEU A 487 -7.53 -29.43 -8.80
N ARG A 488 -8.83 -29.23 -8.62
CA ARG A 488 -9.66 -28.47 -9.57
C ARG A 488 -10.65 -27.56 -8.85
N TYR A 489 -11.21 -26.60 -9.59
CA TYR A 489 -12.34 -25.82 -9.11
C TYR A 489 -13.57 -26.70 -8.92
N ALA A 490 -14.35 -26.42 -7.87
CA ALA A 490 -15.57 -27.13 -7.52
C ALA A 490 -16.70 -26.88 -8.52
N GLY A 491 -16.71 -25.70 -9.16
CA GLY A 491 -17.72 -25.30 -10.13
C GLY A 491 -17.20 -24.26 -11.15
N PRO A 492 -18.06 -23.81 -12.07
CA PRO A 492 -17.70 -22.86 -13.13
C PRO A 492 -17.54 -21.42 -12.63
N VAL A 493 -17.99 -21.12 -11.40
CA VAL A 493 -17.92 -19.80 -10.77
C VAL A 493 -17.31 -19.94 -9.38
N GLY A 494 -16.49 -18.96 -8.99
CA GLY A 494 -15.81 -18.93 -7.70
C GLY A 494 -14.49 -19.70 -7.67
N GLY A 495 -13.81 -19.62 -6.53
CA GLY A 495 -12.48 -20.17 -6.30
C GLY A 495 -12.47 -21.42 -5.41
N ALA A 496 -13.62 -21.93 -4.98
CA ALA A 496 -13.67 -23.15 -4.18
C ALA A 496 -13.00 -24.32 -4.93
N VAL A 497 -12.15 -25.08 -4.24
CA VAL A 497 -11.38 -26.19 -4.82
C VAL A 497 -11.72 -27.54 -4.19
N VAL A 498 -11.52 -28.60 -4.95
CA VAL A 498 -11.71 -29.99 -4.53
C VAL A 498 -10.51 -30.85 -4.95
N LEU A 499 -10.24 -31.88 -4.15
CA LEU A 499 -9.25 -32.92 -4.43
C LEU A 499 -9.94 -34.17 -4.95
N GLU A 500 -9.44 -34.71 -6.06
CA GLU A 500 -9.86 -35.99 -6.66
C GLU A 500 -8.75 -37.04 -6.66
#